data_AF-A0A9X6SRS4-F1
#
_entry.id   AF-A0A9X6SRS4-F1
#
_cell.length_a   1.000
_cell.length_b   1.000
_cell.length_c   1.000
_cell.angle_alpha   90.00
_cell.angle_beta   90.00
_cell.angle_gamma   90.00
#
_symmetry.space_group_name_H-M   'P 1'
#
loop_
_entity.id
_entity.type
_entity.pdbx_description
1 polymer ?
#
loop_
_entity_poly.entity_id
_entity_poly.type
_entity_poly.pdbx_seq_one_letter_code
_entity_poly.pdbx_strand_id
1 'polypeptide(L)'
;MGILEKIKKDHTRKSKQVRQLRKKLRNRLPLAILKKMLAQEERHEVDWRNYYYLDVEDDSGYSKAVTIKETRIKLLKDLIRMIENK
;
A
#
# COMPACT_ATOMS: atom_id res chain seq x y z
N MET A 1 47.49 -3.83 -1.03
CA MET A 1 46.35 -4.34 -0.24
C MET A 1 46.29 -5.85 -0.37
N GLY A 2 46.37 -6.56 0.76
CA GLY A 2 46.34 -8.02 0.81
C GLY A 2 44.95 -8.59 0.52
N ILE A 3 44.89 -9.86 0.11
CA ILE A 3 43.64 -10.59 -0.18
C ILE A 3 42.66 -10.54 1.01
N LEU A 4 43.19 -10.62 2.23
CA LEU A 4 42.43 -10.50 3.49
C LEU A 4 41.74 -9.14 3.69
N GLU A 5 42.37 -8.04 3.30
CA GLU A 5 41.75 -6.71 3.39
C GLU A 5 40.60 -6.54 2.39
N LYS A 6 40.74 -7.12 1.20
CA LYS A 6 39.68 -7.14 0.19
C LYS A 6 38.47 -7.91 0.69
N ILE A 7 38.68 -9.08 1.31
CA ILE A 7 37.60 -9.90 1.89
C ILE A 7 36.87 -9.14 3.03
N LYS A 8 37.60 -8.50 3.96
CA LYS A 8 36.99 -7.69 5.03
C LYS A 8 36.17 -6.52 4.50
N LYS A 9 36.67 -5.80 3.49
CA LYS A 9 35.94 -4.70 2.84
C LYS A 9 34.67 -5.19 2.13
N ASP A 10 34.73 -6.36 1.48
CA ASP A 10 33.58 -6.90 0.77
C ASP A 10 32.48 -7.38 1.74
N HIS A 11 32.88 -8.01 2.85
CA HIS A 11 31.94 -8.44 3.89
C HIS A 11 31.22 -7.28 4.58
N THR A 12 31.95 -6.20 4.88
CA THR A 12 31.37 -4.98 5.48
C THR A 12 30.44 -4.26 4.51
N ARG A 13 30.77 -4.22 3.21
CA ARG A 13 29.90 -3.68 2.15
C ARG A 13 28.60 -4.49 2.03
N LYS A 14 28.69 -5.81 1.93
CA LYS A 14 27.52 -6.70 1.86
C LYS A 14 26.62 -6.58 3.10
N SER A 15 27.23 -6.51 4.29
CA SER A 15 26.48 -6.28 5.54
C SER A 15 25.74 -4.93 5.56
N LYS A 16 26.36 -3.85 5.07
CA LYS A 16 25.69 -2.54 4.92
C LYS A 16 24.51 -2.63 3.94
N GLN A 17 24.68 -3.31 2.81
CA GLN A 17 23.62 -3.49 1.81
C GLN A 17 22.43 -4.25 2.40
N VAL A 18 22.67 -5.34 3.13
CA VAL A 18 21.62 -6.11 3.83
C VAL A 18 20.90 -5.24 4.86
N ARG A 19 21.63 -4.43 5.64
CA ARG A 19 21.03 -3.51 6.64
C ARG A 19 20.16 -2.44 5.97
N GLN A 20 20.59 -1.90 4.83
CA GLN A 20 19.79 -0.94 4.04
C GLN A 20 18.56 -1.60 3.43
N LEU A 21 18.69 -2.81 2.88
CA LEU A 21 17.56 -3.60 2.37
C LEU A 21 16.56 -3.89 3.48
N ARG A 22 17.02 -4.31 4.66
CA ARG A 22 16.16 -4.50 5.85
C ARG A 22 15.44 -3.21 6.23
N LYS A 23 16.09 -2.04 6.19
CA LYS A 23 15.43 -0.75 6.45
C LYS A 23 14.38 -0.41 5.39
N LYS A 24 14.69 -0.60 4.10
CA LYS A 24 13.74 -0.37 3.00
C LYS A 24 12.54 -1.33 3.06
N LEU A 25 12.78 -2.60 3.39
CA LEU A 25 11.74 -3.60 3.59
C LEU A 25 10.96 -3.42 4.90
N ARG A 26 11.57 -2.79 5.93
CA ARG A 26 10.88 -2.37 7.14
C ARG A 26 9.96 -1.17 6.88
N ASN A 27 10.28 -0.34 5.88
CA ASN A 27 9.38 0.66 5.32
C ASN A 27 8.30 0.03 4.40
N ARG A 28 7.81 -1.17 4.73
CA ARG A 28 6.46 -1.57 4.33
C ARG A 28 5.49 -0.48 4.80
N LEU A 29 4.44 -0.23 4.02
CA LEU A 29 3.35 0.67 4.41
C LEU A 29 2.98 0.39 5.89
N PRO A 30 3.24 1.34 6.80
CA PRO A 30 3.00 1.13 8.21
C PRO A 30 1.54 0.77 8.44
N LEU A 31 1.29 -0.20 9.32
CA LEU A 31 -0.07 -0.60 9.69
C LEU A 31 -0.94 0.61 10.07
N ALA A 32 -0.35 1.59 10.76
CA ALA A 32 -1.01 2.85 11.10
C ALA A 32 -1.46 3.66 9.87
N ILE A 33 -0.65 3.70 8.80
CA ILE A 33 -1.02 4.38 7.54
C ILE A 33 -2.15 3.62 6.86
N LEU A 34 -2.09 2.29 6.80
CA LEU A 34 -3.17 1.47 6.21
C LEU A 34 -4.49 1.64 6.97
N LYS A 35 -4.47 1.65 8.30
CA LYS A 35 -5.66 1.94 9.13
C LYS A 35 -6.20 3.34 8.89
N LYS A 36 -5.32 4.34 8.74
CA LYS A 36 -5.72 5.72 8.42
C LYS A 36 -6.38 5.81 7.03
N MET A 37 -5.82 5.14 6.03
CA MET A 37 -6.38 5.08 4.67
C MET A 37 -7.73 4.36 4.65
N LEU A 38 -7.86 3.24 5.38
CA LEU A 38 -9.13 2.52 5.52
C LEU A 38 -10.20 3.42 6.15
N ALA A 39 -9.88 4.07 7.27
CA ALA A 39 -10.82 4.99 7.93
C ALA A 39 -11.18 6.20 7.06
N GLN A 40 -10.32 6.62 6.13
CA GLN A 40 -10.62 7.67 5.18
C GLN A 40 -11.61 7.17 4.12
N GLU A 41 -11.37 5.99 3.53
CA GLU A 41 -12.26 5.44 2.51
C GLU A 41 -13.61 5.00 3.07
N GLU A 42 -13.67 4.49 4.30
CA GLU A 42 -14.95 4.17 4.94
C GLU A 42 -15.80 5.41 5.21
N ARG A 43 -15.17 6.56 5.53
CA ARG A 43 -15.86 7.84 5.77
C ARG A 43 -16.30 8.55 4.49
N HIS A 44 -15.58 8.37 3.38
CA HIS A 44 -15.87 9.09 2.15
C HIS A 44 -17.01 8.43 1.40
N GLU A 45 -18.20 9.03 1.37
CA GLU A 45 -19.32 8.54 0.56
C GLU A 45 -19.14 8.92 -0.93
N VAL A 46 -19.49 8.00 -1.82
CA VAL A 46 -19.55 8.31 -3.26
C VAL A 46 -20.81 9.13 -3.47
N ASP A 47 -20.67 10.43 -3.70
CA ASP A 47 -21.82 11.28 -3.99
C ASP A 47 -22.35 10.98 -5.39
N TRP A 48 -23.56 10.42 -5.43
CA TRP A 48 -24.27 10.09 -6.67
C TRP A 48 -24.51 11.32 -7.56
N ARG A 49 -24.60 12.52 -6.98
CA ARG A 49 -24.85 13.78 -7.71
C ARG A 49 -23.73 14.11 -8.69
N ASN A 50 -22.50 13.67 -8.39
CA ASN A 50 -21.35 13.82 -9.28
C ASN A 50 -21.45 12.98 -10.56
N TYR A 51 -22.39 12.03 -10.60
CA TYR A 51 -22.60 11.11 -11.72
C TYR A 51 -23.97 11.30 -12.37
N TYR A 52 -24.80 12.21 -11.85
CA TYR A 52 -26.20 12.40 -12.25
C TYR A 52 -26.38 13.08 -13.61
N TYR A 53 -25.33 13.72 -14.12
CA TYR A 53 -25.34 14.42 -15.43
C TYR A 53 -24.51 13.70 -16.51
N LEU A 54 -24.07 12.47 -16.23
CA LEU A 54 -23.10 11.76 -17.07
C LEU A 54 -23.66 10.58 -17.88
N ASP A 55 -24.98 10.42 -18.03
CA ASP A 55 -25.61 9.99 -19.30
C ASP A 55 -27.11 9.66 -19.13
N VAL A 56 -27.90 10.03 -20.14
CA VAL A 56 -29.27 9.52 -20.36
C VAL A 56 -29.23 8.04 -20.85
N GLU A 57 -28.04 7.45 -20.98
CA GLU A 57 -27.82 6.13 -21.60
C GLU A 57 -27.11 5.08 -20.73
N ASP A 58 -26.45 5.40 -19.61
CA ASP A 58 -25.87 4.33 -18.77
C ASP A 58 -25.58 4.78 -17.33
N ASP A 59 -26.44 4.37 -16.38
CA ASP A 59 -26.31 4.51 -14.91
C ASP A 59 -25.05 3.81 -14.33
N SER A 60 -24.10 3.40 -15.18
CA SER A 60 -22.92 2.63 -14.83
C SER A 60 -21.83 3.45 -14.16
N GLY A 61 -21.82 4.79 -14.31
CA GLY A 61 -20.78 5.66 -13.72
C GLY A 61 -20.75 5.60 -12.18
N TYR A 62 -21.91 5.81 -11.56
CA TYR A 62 -22.07 5.70 -10.11
C TYR A 62 -21.77 4.29 -9.61
N SER A 63 -22.37 3.29 -10.27
CA SER A 63 -22.20 1.87 -9.91
C SER A 63 -20.72 1.43 -9.96
N LYS A 64 -19.97 1.85 -10.99
CA LYS A 64 -18.52 1.61 -11.10
C LYS A 64 -17.75 2.31 -9.98
N ALA A 65 -18.06 3.57 -9.67
CA ALA A 65 -17.39 4.31 -8.59
C ALA A 65 -17.58 3.65 -7.22
N VAL A 66 -18.80 3.19 -6.93
CA VAL A 66 -19.12 2.41 -5.72
C VAL A 66 -18.31 1.10 -5.69
N THR A 67 -18.32 0.33 -6.78
CA THR A 67 -17.59 -0.95 -6.88
C THR A 67 -16.07 -0.76 -6.66
N ILE A 68 -15.48 0.29 -7.24
CA ILE A 68 -14.05 0.59 -7.08
C ILE A 68 -13.74 0.96 -5.62
N LYS A 69 -14.63 1.70 -4.94
CA LYS A 69 -14.48 2.03 -3.52
C LYS A 69 -14.52 0.76 -2.67
N GLU A 70 -15.50 -0.11 -2.87
CA GLU A 70 -15.63 -1.38 -2.14
C GLU A 70 -14.40 -2.27 -2.32
N THR A 71 -13.88 -2.35 -3.55
CA THR A 71 -12.67 -3.12 -3.87
C THR A 71 -11.44 -2.56 -3.14
N ARG A 72 -11.29 -1.23 -3.06
CA ARG A 72 -10.23 -0.57 -2.28
C ARG A 72 -10.33 -0.88 -0.79
N ILE A 73 -11.52 -0.81 -0.21
CA ILE A 73 -11.77 -1.14 1.20
C ILE A 73 -11.39 -2.59 1.49
N LYS A 74 -11.82 -3.53 0.63
CA LYS A 74 -11.49 -4.96 0.76
C LYS A 74 -9.98 -5.18 0.74
N LEU A 75 -9.29 -4.60 -0.23
CA LEU A 75 -7.82 -4.69 -0.35
C LEU A 75 -7.12 -4.15 0.91
N LEU A 76 -7.56 -3.01 1.45
CA LEU A 76 -6.99 -2.44 2.67
C LEU A 76 -7.18 -3.34 3.89
N LYS A 77 -8.37 -3.95 4.04
CA LYS A 77 -8.65 -4.91 5.12
C LYS A 77 -7.77 -6.16 5.02
N ASP A 78 -7.61 -6.69 3.82
CA ASP A 78 -6.77 -7.87 3.57
C ASP A 78 -5.29 -7.57 3.89
N LEU A 79 -4.77 -6.43 3.45
CA LEU A 79 -3.40 -5.99 3.74
C LEU A 79 -3.14 -5.78 5.24
N ILE A 80 -4.10 -5.19 5.95
CA ILE A 80 -4.05 -5.03 7.41
C ILE A 80 -3.97 -6.39 8.08
N ARG A 81 -4.87 -7.31 7.71
CA ARG A 81 -4.92 -8.67 8.27
C ARG A 81 -3.64 -9.47 8.01
N MET A 82 -3.06 -9.35 6.82
CA MET A 82 -1.78 -9.99 6.48
C MET A 82 -0.59 -9.47 7.29
N ILE A 83 -0.65 -8.22 7.76
CA ILE A 83 0.39 -7.61 8.61
C ILE A 83 0.16 -7.95 10.08
N GLU A 84 -1.09 -7.99 10.54
CA GLU A 84 -1.45 -8.32 11.93
C GLU A 84 -1.26 -9.81 12.27
N ASN A 85 -1.49 -10.70 11.31
CA ASN A 85 -1.33 -12.16 11.49
C ASN A 85 0.10 -12.66 11.20
N LYS A 86 1.10 -11.78 11.22
CA LYS A 86 2.51 -12.10 11.01
C LYS A 86 3.30 -12.07 12.30
#